data_AF-A0A382E1A6-F1
#
_entry.id   AF-A0A382E1A6-F1
#
_cell.length_a   1.000
_cell.length_b   1.000
_cell.length_c   1.000
_cell.angle_alpha   90.00
_cell.angle_beta   90.00
_cell.angle_gamma   90.00
#
_symmetry.space_group_name_H-M   'P 1'
#
loop_
_entity.id
_entity.type
_entity.pdbx_description
1 polymer ?
#
loop_
_entity_poly.entity_id
_entity_poly.type
_entity_poly.pdbx_seq_one_letter_code
_entity_poly.pdbx_strand_id
1 'polypeptide(L)'
;VAHLIENVSDHQALLEPATRDKIRQRLGEHAPDNDDALVRSLLDRHGTGRVLFRNVRDRVTGFPKRQLQQHQLSSEIFPQTNAENWQITDARTQWLIDLLQELAGKVLLICARANTAIALERYIRDKTTIRSAAFHEGMDLIARDRAANYFADEERGAQVLICSEIGSEGRNFQFAHQLIMFDLPASPDLIEQRIGRLDRIGQDQNVVIHVPFAQDSEQLLLLRIYNEGLDLFSGPNVAAQLIFDEVRERDPINADEIVRQVSETSAARRAKLSQGRDRLIELNSHNPHISAHLLEQIRNEDQAEDLETYLETSFELFGLESEPLSDQVYLVRPTEGMVRHSPVSAETQDRYRYPELPDEGVSYTYDRATALAREDIQFLTWENPITEQAMELVSSNLTGNCCFIVVKIPGVQSGTMLLETLHVIECVAPAHLGAAQYLPPSVVRSMVTVGGADLAERVAFQRWDNTLEIDKETTTKILGQQEHEIRQLIRHAEDTAGKKFTPIRQRALADLTSQLDEEIRRLRSLAQVNPNVRQEEIDFMIARKNRLSAAVTQSQIRLDAVRLILVA
;
A
#
# COMPACT_ATOMS: atom_id res chain seq x y z
N VAL A 1 1.23 13.82 34.68
CA VAL A 1 1.44 12.94 33.50
C VAL A 1 2.39 13.61 32.55
N ALA A 2 2.07 14.81 32.05
CA ALA A 2 2.97 15.63 31.22
C ALA A 2 4.43 15.69 31.73
N HIS A 3 4.65 15.97 33.02
CA HIS A 3 6.00 16.03 33.61
C HIS A 3 6.65 14.65 33.91
N LEU A 4 5.85 13.59 33.88
CA LEU A 4 6.28 12.18 33.97
C LEU A 4 6.73 11.66 32.59
N ILE A 5 6.21 12.30 31.52
CA ILE A 5 6.35 11.96 30.10
C ILE A 5 7.59 12.62 29.48
N GLU A 6 8.09 13.72 30.04
CA GLU A 6 9.33 14.37 29.59
C GLU A 6 10.54 13.41 29.59
N ASN A 7 10.55 12.44 30.51
CA ASN A 7 11.65 11.50 30.74
C ASN A 7 11.33 10.08 30.25
N VAL A 8 10.17 9.85 29.60
CA VAL A 8 9.93 8.61 28.84
C VAL A 8 10.65 8.80 27.51
N SER A 9 11.86 8.26 27.45
CA SER A 9 12.76 8.35 26.29
C SER A 9 12.19 7.63 25.06
N ASP A 10 12.79 7.89 23.91
CA ASP A 10 12.48 7.27 22.61
C ASP A 10 12.62 5.75 22.64
N HIS A 11 11.58 5.04 23.10
CA HIS A 11 11.36 3.58 22.98
C HIS A 11 12.53 2.61 23.30
N GLN A 12 13.69 3.08 23.79
CA GLN A 12 14.89 2.25 23.91
C GLN A 12 15.86 2.64 25.05
N ALA A 13 15.49 3.50 26.00
CA ALA A 13 16.30 3.67 27.20
C ALA A 13 15.45 3.60 28.46
N LEU A 14 15.89 2.73 29.38
CA LEU A 14 15.45 2.57 30.77
C LEU A 14 14.81 3.86 31.31
N LEU A 15 13.59 3.75 31.83
CA LEU A 15 12.95 4.84 32.53
C LEU A 15 13.87 5.29 33.66
N GLU A 16 14.05 6.62 33.78
CA GLU A 16 14.73 7.16 34.95
C GLU A 16 14.03 6.65 36.23
N PRO A 17 14.77 6.29 37.30
CA PRO A 17 14.19 5.73 38.51
C PRO A 17 13.03 6.56 39.08
N ALA A 18 13.15 7.88 39.09
CA ALA A 18 12.10 8.79 39.55
C ALA A 18 10.82 8.75 38.68
N THR A 19 10.96 8.49 37.39
CA THR A 19 9.85 8.32 36.45
C THR A 19 9.18 6.96 36.67
N ARG A 20 9.99 5.90 36.81
CA ARG A 20 9.52 4.54 37.13
C ARG A 20 8.66 4.52 38.39
N ASP A 21 9.14 5.13 39.48
CA ASP A 21 8.42 5.15 40.76
C ASP A 21 7.10 5.91 40.68
N LYS A 22 7.07 7.05 39.96
CA LYS A 22 5.84 7.81 39.75
C LYS A 22 4.83 7.06 38.86
N ILE A 23 5.28 6.29 37.86
CA ILE A 23 4.39 5.43 37.05
C ILE A 23 3.84 4.31 37.93
N ARG A 24 4.70 3.63 38.71
CA ARG A 24 4.28 2.58 39.65
C ARG A 24 3.28 3.09 40.67
N GLN A 25 3.50 4.26 41.26
CA GLN A 25 2.57 4.90 42.20
C GLN A 25 1.19 5.15 41.56
N ARG A 26 1.15 5.50 40.27
CA ARG A 26 -0.09 5.69 39.51
C ARG A 26 -0.78 4.39 39.12
N LEU A 27 0.00 3.38 38.78
CA LEU A 27 -0.52 2.07 38.38
C LEU A 27 -1.01 1.26 39.59
N GLY A 28 -0.47 1.53 40.78
CA GLY A 28 -0.83 0.89 42.03
C GLY A 28 -0.29 -0.54 42.12
N GLU A 29 -1.03 -1.44 42.77
CA GLU A 29 -0.65 -2.85 42.96
C GLU A 29 -0.51 -3.65 41.65
N HIS A 30 -0.96 -3.10 40.53
CA HIS A 30 -0.88 -3.72 39.20
C HIS A 30 0.27 -3.20 38.35
N ALA A 31 1.25 -2.53 38.95
CA ALA A 31 2.39 -1.99 38.21
C ALA A 31 3.40 -3.10 37.86
N PRO A 32 3.66 -3.37 36.57
CA PRO A 32 4.65 -4.37 36.18
C PRO A 32 6.10 -3.95 36.49
N ASP A 33 7.00 -4.92 36.49
CA ASP A 33 8.40 -4.69 36.88
C ASP A 33 9.27 -4.12 35.75
N ASN A 34 8.94 -4.42 34.48
CA ASN A 34 9.64 -3.92 33.30
C ASN A 34 9.09 -2.56 32.85
N ASP A 35 9.99 -1.69 32.42
CA ASP A 35 9.71 -0.33 31.92
C ASP A 35 8.76 -0.33 30.71
N ASP A 36 8.91 -1.24 29.75
CA ASP A 36 8.01 -1.32 28.60
C ASP A 36 6.57 -1.66 29.02
N ALA A 37 6.44 -2.59 29.95
CA ALA A 37 5.15 -3.01 30.47
C ALA A 37 4.50 -1.88 31.30
N LEU A 38 5.31 -1.08 32.01
CA LEU A 38 4.86 0.10 32.75
C LEU A 38 4.31 1.17 31.80
N VAL A 39 5.04 1.46 30.70
CA VAL A 39 4.59 2.42 29.67
C VAL A 39 3.31 1.92 29.02
N ARG A 40 3.22 0.64 28.60
CA ARG A 40 1.99 0.06 28.02
C ARG A 40 0.80 0.19 28.96
N SER A 41 0.98 -0.16 30.23
CA SER A 41 -0.07 -0.05 31.25
C SER A 41 -0.52 1.40 31.48
N LEU A 42 0.39 2.37 31.34
CA LEU A 42 0.07 3.79 31.41
C LEU A 42 -0.72 4.27 30.17
N LEU A 43 -0.34 3.82 28.98
CA LEU A 43 -1.04 4.12 27.72
C LEU A 43 -2.48 3.57 27.73
N ASP A 44 -2.66 2.35 28.25
CA ASP A 44 -3.97 1.70 28.38
C ASP A 44 -4.96 2.52 29.23
N ARG A 45 -4.46 3.23 30.25
CA ARG A 45 -5.25 4.14 31.11
C ARG A 45 -5.39 5.55 30.52
N HIS A 46 -4.69 5.86 29.43
CA HIS A 46 -4.76 7.15 28.77
C HIS A 46 -5.99 7.20 27.85
N GLY A 47 -7.07 7.80 28.34
CA GLY A 47 -8.39 7.76 27.70
C GLY A 47 -8.39 8.10 26.21
N THR A 48 -7.64 9.12 25.78
CA THR A 48 -7.67 9.58 24.38
C THR A 48 -6.94 8.64 23.41
N GLY A 49 -6.03 7.78 23.88
CA GLY A 49 -5.19 6.96 22.99
C GLY A 49 -5.98 6.03 22.06
N ARG A 50 -7.13 5.49 22.51
CA ARG A 50 -7.94 4.55 21.70
C ARG A 50 -8.75 5.21 20.58
N VAL A 51 -8.98 6.53 20.66
CA VAL A 51 -9.92 7.24 19.77
C VAL A 51 -9.22 8.36 18.99
N LEU A 52 -8.09 8.86 19.49
CA LEU A 52 -7.31 9.92 18.89
C LEU A 52 -5.90 9.42 18.61
N PHE A 53 -5.55 9.44 17.33
CA PHE A 53 -4.21 9.16 16.84
C PHE A 53 -3.58 10.48 16.40
N ARG A 54 -2.38 10.78 16.89
CA ARG A 54 -1.60 11.94 16.52
C ARG A 54 -0.13 11.56 16.44
N ASN A 55 0.35 11.35 15.22
CA ASN A 55 1.76 11.19 14.94
C ASN A 55 2.39 12.57 14.70
N VAL A 56 3.61 12.76 15.20
CA VAL A 56 4.41 13.95 14.93
C VAL A 56 5.63 13.54 14.13
N ARG A 57 6.04 14.39 13.19
CA ARG A 57 7.18 14.10 12.30
C ARG A 57 8.46 13.75 13.06
N ASP A 58 8.74 14.44 14.17
CA ASP A 58 9.94 14.17 14.99
C ASP A 58 10.01 12.74 15.57
N ARG A 59 8.86 12.05 15.67
CA ARG A 59 8.75 10.67 16.17
C ARG A 59 8.75 9.62 15.05
N VAL A 60 8.40 10.03 13.83
CA VAL A 60 8.32 9.14 12.69
C VAL A 60 9.62 9.26 11.90
N THR A 61 10.42 8.21 11.93
CA THR A 61 11.68 8.14 11.17
C THR A 61 11.41 7.85 9.69
N GLY A 62 12.43 8.03 8.86
CA GLY A 62 12.35 7.71 7.42
C GLY A 62 12.00 8.89 6.51
N PHE A 63 11.86 10.10 7.05
CA PHE A 63 11.83 11.30 6.22
C PHE A 63 13.25 11.69 5.76
N PRO A 64 13.42 12.15 4.51
CA PRO A 64 14.70 12.62 4.01
C PRO A 64 15.11 13.93 4.69
N LYS A 65 16.42 14.24 4.67
CA LYS A 65 16.87 15.58 5.02
C LYS A 65 16.63 16.53 3.85
N ARG A 66 16.34 17.78 4.17
CA ARG A 66 16.23 18.87 3.20
C ARG A 66 17.57 19.62 3.14
N GLN A 67 18.04 19.97 1.94
CA GLN A 67 19.31 20.66 1.72
C GLN A 67 19.10 21.85 0.77
N LEU A 68 19.27 23.07 1.27
CA LEU A 68 19.15 24.28 0.46
C LEU A 68 20.45 24.57 -0.30
N GLN A 69 20.34 24.79 -1.62
CA GLN A 69 21.38 25.29 -2.49
C GLN A 69 20.93 26.65 -3.04
N GLN A 70 21.63 27.72 -2.65
CA GLN A 70 21.31 29.08 -3.06
C GLN A 70 22.18 29.48 -4.24
N HIS A 71 21.57 30.02 -5.30
CA HIS A 71 22.27 30.37 -6.54
C HIS A 71 22.12 31.87 -6.80
N GLN A 72 23.16 32.64 -6.48
CA GLN A 72 23.16 34.08 -6.75
C GLN A 72 23.41 34.33 -8.24
N LEU A 73 22.48 35.01 -8.89
CA LEU A 73 22.58 35.42 -10.29
C LEU A 73 22.90 36.91 -10.40
N SER A 74 23.37 37.34 -11.57
CA SER A 74 23.61 38.75 -11.87
C SER A 74 22.35 39.58 -11.62
N SER A 75 22.54 40.80 -11.10
CA SER A 75 21.46 41.74 -10.76
C SER A 75 20.74 42.24 -12.02
N GLU A 76 19.85 41.41 -12.55
CA GLU A 76 18.81 41.82 -13.48
C GLU A 76 17.47 41.65 -12.75
N ILE A 77 16.59 42.64 -12.87
CA ILE A 77 15.24 42.54 -12.33
C ILE A 77 14.58 41.36 -13.02
N PHE A 78 14.35 40.27 -12.27
CA PHE A 78 13.63 39.12 -12.82
C PHE A 78 12.30 39.61 -13.40
N PRO A 79 11.99 39.28 -14.67
CA PRO A 79 10.82 39.81 -15.34
C PRO A 79 9.55 39.47 -14.54
N GLN A 80 8.85 40.51 -14.08
CA GLN A 80 7.56 40.37 -13.36
C GLN A 80 6.43 39.87 -14.29
N THR A 81 6.64 40.02 -15.61
CA THR A 81 5.72 39.59 -16.66
C THR A 81 6.47 38.79 -17.72
N ASN A 82 5.82 37.76 -18.26
CA ASN A 82 6.36 36.95 -19.35
C ASN A 82 6.18 37.70 -20.68
N ALA A 83 6.85 38.84 -20.84
CA ALA A 83 6.92 39.53 -22.13
C ALA A 83 7.41 38.58 -23.24
N GLU A 84 7.12 38.86 -24.50
CA GLU A 84 7.54 37.99 -25.60
C GLU A 84 9.05 37.71 -25.54
N ASN A 85 9.42 36.42 -25.52
CA ASN A 85 10.79 35.94 -25.49
C ASN A 85 11.63 36.31 -24.26
N TRP A 86 11.01 36.62 -23.11
CA TRP A 86 11.70 36.87 -21.83
C TRP A 86 12.74 35.79 -21.48
N GLN A 87 12.47 34.53 -21.82
CA GLN A 87 13.32 33.38 -21.52
C GLN A 87 14.69 33.41 -22.24
N ILE A 88 14.85 34.26 -23.27
CA ILE A 88 16.12 34.42 -23.98
C ILE A 88 17.08 35.31 -23.20
N THR A 89 16.53 36.32 -22.53
CA THR A 89 17.32 37.34 -21.82
C THR A 89 17.44 37.06 -20.33
N ASP A 90 16.58 36.22 -19.76
CA ASP A 90 16.58 35.93 -18.32
C ASP A 90 17.76 35.04 -17.91
N ALA A 91 18.61 35.57 -17.03
CA ALA A 91 19.77 34.86 -16.49
C ALA A 91 19.42 33.52 -15.84
N ARG A 92 18.21 33.35 -15.29
CA ARG A 92 17.75 32.10 -14.69
C ARG A 92 17.60 31.00 -15.73
N THR A 93 17.28 31.33 -16.99
CA THR A 93 17.07 30.31 -18.02
C THR A 93 18.37 29.63 -18.39
N GLN A 94 19.46 30.40 -18.57
CA GLN A 94 20.77 29.80 -18.84
C GLN A 94 21.30 29.03 -17.63
N TRP A 95 21.20 29.60 -16.42
CA TRP A 95 21.54 28.91 -15.18
C TRP A 95 20.81 27.57 -15.02
N LEU A 96 19.51 27.55 -15.34
CA LEU A 96 18.70 26.33 -15.26
C LEU A 96 19.23 25.26 -16.23
N ILE A 97 19.58 25.62 -17.46
CA ILE A 97 20.12 24.68 -18.44
C ILE A 97 21.46 24.12 -17.95
N ASP A 98 22.35 24.97 -17.47
CA ASP A 98 23.66 24.56 -16.97
C ASP A 98 23.51 23.61 -15.77
N LEU A 99 22.64 23.96 -14.81
CA LEU A 99 22.34 23.12 -13.65
C LEU A 99 21.74 21.76 -14.08
N LEU A 100 20.80 21.73 -15.02
CA LEU A 100 20.20 20.48 -15.51
C LEU A 100 21.21 19.59 -16.25
N GLN A 101 22.26 20.15 -16.85
CA GLN A 101 23.33 19.36 -17.47
C GLN A 101 24.27 18.72 -16.44
N GLU A 102 24.43 19.35 -15.28
CA GLU A 102 25.25 18.85 -14.17
C GLU A 102 24.50 17.84 -13.29
N LEU A 103 23.19 18.02 -13.12
CA LEU A 103 22.37 17.17 -12.27
C LEU A 103 22.09 15.81 -12.93
N ALA A 104 22.38 14.73 -12.20
CA ALA A 104 21.94 13.39 -12.53
C ALA A 104 20.55 13.10 -11.94
N GLY A 105 19.77 12.28 -12.62
CA GLY A 105 18.46 11.83 -12.15
C GLY A 105 17.31 12.79 -12.45
N LYS A 106 16.19 12.59 -11.76
CA LYS A 106 14.91 13.26 -12.00
C LYS A 106 14.80 14.57 -11.22
N VAL A 107 14.44 15.65 -11.91
CA VAL A 107 14.35 17.01 -11.37
C VAL A 107 12.92 17.52 -11.44
N LEU A 108 12.37 17.93 -10.31
CA LEU A 108 11.09 18.64 -10.26
C LEU A 108 11.37 20.14 -10.25
N LEU A 109 10.85 20.88 -11.22
CA LEU A 109 10.92 22.34 -11.25
C LEU A 109 9.53 22.91 -11.03
N ILE A 110 9.38 23.82 -10.07
CA ILE A 110 8.12 24.50 -9.79
C ILE A 110 8.25 26.00 -10.04
N CYS A 111 7.28 26.55 -10.76
CA CYS A 111 7.11 27.97 -10.97
C CYS A 111 5.67 28.42 -10.63
N ALA A 112 5.48 29.69 -10.31
CA ALA A 112 4.20 30.22 -9.88
C ALA A 112 3.10 30.22 -10.97
N ARG A 113 3.47 30.24 -12.26
CA ARG A 113 2.52 30.46 -13.38
C ARG A 113 2.69 29.42 -14.48
N ALA A 114 1.58 28.89 -15.01
CA ALA A 114 1.58 27.95 -16.14
C ALA A 114 2.31 28.49 -17.38
N ASN A 115 2.12 29.77 -17.73
CA ASN A 115 2.80 30.35 -18.88
C ASN A 115 4.32 30.34 -18.74
N THR A 116 4.85 30.39 -17.52
CA THR A 116 6.29 30.28 -17.25
C THR A 116 6.76 28.84 -17.49
N ALA A 117 6.04 27.85 -16.94
CA ALA A 117 6.34 26.44 -17.17
C ALA A 117 6.34 26.07 -18.65
N ILE A 118 5.31 26.48 -19.38
CA ILE A 118 5.15 26.21 -20.82
C ILE A 118 6.28 26.87 -21.63
N ALA A 119 6.61 28.14 -21.32
CA ALA A 119 7.66 28.85 -22.02
C ALA A 119 9.04 28.24 -21.78
N LEU A 120 9.34 27.86 -20.53
CA LEU A 120 10.60 27.22 -20.15
C LEU A 120 10.74 25.82 -20.78
N GLU A 121 9.70 24.99 -20.71
CA GLU A 121 9.70 23.67 -21.35
C GLU A 121 9.97 23.78 -22.85
N ARG A 122 9.22 24.64 -23.54
CA ARG A 122 9.39 24.82 -24.97
C ARG A 122 10.80 25.28 -25.31
N TYR A 123 11.34 26.20 -24.53
CA TYR A 123 12.70 26.70 -24.74
C TYR A 123 13.76 25.61 -24.53
N ILE A 124 13.66 24.83 -23.45
CA ILE A 124 14.58 23.73 -23.14
C ILE A 124 14.50 22.67 -24.24
N ARG A 125 13.30 22.24 -24.63
CA ARG A 125 13.07 21.26 -25.69
C ARG A 125 13.61 21.71 -27.04
N ASP A 126 13.45 22.97 -27.40
CA ASP A 126 13.86 23.48 -28.71
C ASP A 126 15.37 23.80 -28.80
N LYS A 127 16.02 24.09 -27.66
CA LYS A 127 17.42 24.57 -27.61
C LYS A 127 18.42 23.58 -27.05
N THR A 128 17.96 22.51 -26.40
CA THR A 128 18.83 21.55 -25.72
C THR A 128 18.40 20.12 -26.05
N THR A 129 19.21 19.14 -25.65
CA THR A 129 18.84 17.72 -25.70
C THR A 129 18.20 17.23 -24.40
N ILE A 130 17.92 18.13 -23.46
CA ILE A 130 17.32 17.79 -22.17
C ILE A 130 15.87 17.39 -22.39
N ARG A 131 15.55 16.14 -22.03
CA ARG A 131 14.19 15.63 -22.07
C ARG A 131 13.38 16.32 -20.98
N SER A 132 12.36 17.08 -21.36
CA SER A 132 11.54 17.87 -20.45
C SER A 132 10.06 17.65 -20.73
N ALA A 133 9.23 17.88 -19.71
CA ALA A 133 7.78 17.87 -19.81
C ALA A 133 7.18 19.01 -19.00
N ALA A 134 6.09 19.60 -19.50
CA ALA A 134 5.33 20.61 -18.77
C ALA A 134 4.19 19.95 -17.99
N PHE A 135 3.85 20.51 -16.83
CA PHE A 135 2.73 20.07 -16.01
C PHE A 135 1.97 21.27 -15.45
N HIS A 136 0.77 21.53 -15.95
CA HIS A 136 0.03 22.74 -15.57
C HIS A 136 -1.50 22.54 -15.61
N GLU A 137 -2.21 23.48 -15.00
CA GLU A 137 -3.66 23.42 -14.77
C GLU A 137 -4.49 23.39 -16.07
N GLY A 138 -3.94 23.92 -17.16
CA GLY A 138 -4.56 23.89 -18.50
C GLY A 138 -4.51 22.53 -19.23
N MET A 139 -3.80 21.54 -18.70
CA MET A 139 -3.75 20.19 -19.26
C MET A 139 -4.97 19.37 -18.80
N ASP A 140 -5.53 18.56 -19.69
CA ASP A 140 -6.51 17.54 -19.32
C ASP A 140 -5.85 16.40 -18.51
N LEU A 141 -6.68 15.55 -17.90
CA LEU A 141 -6.21 14.47 -17.02
C LEU A 141 -5.24 13.53 -17.74
N ILE A 142 -5.58 13.13 -18.97
CA ILE A 142 -4.80 12.20 -19.80
C ILE A 142 -3.42 12.79 -20.13
N ALA A 143 -3.34 14.07 -20.48
CA ALA A 143 -2.08 14.73 -20.79
C ALA A 143 -1.21 14.86 -19.53
N ARG A 144 -1.80 15.12 -18.36
CA ARG A 144 -1.08 15.13 -17.08
C ARG A 144 -0.53 13.75 -16.73
N ASP A 145 -1.31 12.69 -16.95
CA ASP A 145 -0.88 11.30 -16.79
C ASP A 145 0.31 10.99 -17.68
N ARG A 146 0.19 11.28 -18.97
CA ARG A 146 1.28 11.08 -19.92
C ARG A 146 2.55 11.84 -19.53
N ALA A 147 2.44 13.08 -19.07
CA ALA A 147 3.60 13.86 -18.63
C ALA A 147 4.25 13.29 -17.36
N ALA A 148 3.43 12.89 -16.37
CA ALA A 148 3.92 12.25 -15.15
C ALA A 148 4.58 10.90 -15.45
N ASN A 149 3.98 10.08 -16.31
CA ASN A 149 4.52 8.78 -16.73
C ASN A 149 5.81 8.94 -17.52
N TYR A 150 5.85 9.90 -18.44
CA TYR A 150 7.07 10.24 -19.14
C TYR A 150 8.15 10.72 -18.15
N PHE A 151 7.80 11.42 -17.08
CA PHE A 151 8.76 11.80 -16.05
C PHE A 151 9.21 10.61 -15.17
N ALA A 152 8.32 9.67 -14.86
CA ALA A 152 8.62 8.48 -14.05
C ALA A 152 9.51 7.45 -14.77
N ASP A 153 9.46 7.37 -16.11
CA ASP A 153 10.26 6.42 -16.90
C ASP A 153 11.78 6.67 -16.76
N GLU A 154 12.51 5.73 -16.17
CA GLU A 154 13.95 5.88 -15.87
C GLU A 154 14.84 5.87 -17.13
N GLU A 155 14.49 5.07 -18.14
CA GLU A 155 15.33 4.88 -19.32
C GLU A 155 15.09 5.98 -20.35
N ARG A 156 13.83 6.12 -20.78
CA ARG A 156 13.44 6.93 -21.94
C ARG A 156 12.72 8.21 -21.56
N GLY A 157 12.41 8.40 -20.28
CA GLY A 157 11.62 9.49 -19.74
C GLY A 157 12.25 10.90 -19.69
N ALA A 158 11.44 11.89 -19.34
CA ALA A 158 11.87 13.25 -19.04
C ALA A 158 12.86 13.28 -17.87
N GLN A 159 13.92 14.06 -18.01
CA GLN A 159 14.83 14.39 -16.92
C GLN A 159 14.20 15.42 -15.97
N VAL A 160 13.46 16.38 -16.52
CA VAL A 160 12.83 17.47 -15.74
C VAL A 160 11.33 17.56 -16.00
N LEU A 161 10.55 17.66 -14.92
CA LEU A 161 9.13 18.01 -14.96
C LEU A 161 8.96 19.47 -14.51
N ILE A 162 8.50 20.32 -15.42
CA ILE A 162 8.37 21.76 -15.23
C ILE A 162 6.91 22.08 -14.93
N CYS A 163 6.64 22.35 -13.66
CA CYS A 163 5.30 22.50 -13.13
C CYS A 163 4.93 23.97 -12.91
N SER A 164 3.64 24.30 -13.13
CA SER A 164 3.02 25.42 -12.44
C SER A 164 2.74 25.06 -10.97
N GLU A 165 2.09 25.95 -10.22
CA GLU A 165 1.72 25.69 -8.81
C GLU A 165 0.89 24.40 -8.62
N ILE A 166 0.18 23.92 -9.65
CA ILE A 166 -0.57 22.65 -9.58
C ILE A 166 0.34 21.43 -9.34
N GLY A 167 1.63 21.52 -9.68
CA GLY A 167 2.61 20.48 -9.38
C GLY A 167 2.85 20.28 -7.89
N SER A 168 2.41 21.22 -7.05
CA SER A 168 2.44 21.16 -5.59
C SER A 168 1.28 20.31 -5.00
N GLU A 169 0.37 19.77 -5.83
CA GLU A 169 -0.83 19.05 -5.41
C GLU A 169 -0.93 17.63 -6.01
N GLY A 170 -1.68 16.74 -5.35
CA GLY A 170 -2.21 15.51 -5.97
C GLY A 170 -1.28 14.31 -6.14
N ARG A 171 -0.03 14.46 -6.63
CA ARG A 171 0.82 13.32 -7.04
C ARG A 171 2.05 13.06 -6.17
N ASN A 172 2.53 11.80 -6.22
CA ASN A 172 3.77 11.33 -5.62
C ASN A 172 4.93 11.41 -6.64
N PHE A 173 5.94 12.24 -6.38
CA PHE A 173 7.18 12.28 -7.17
C PHE A 173 8.37 11.81 -6.34
N GLN A 174 8.17 10.77 -5.52
CA GLN A 174 9.15 10.30 -4.54
C GLN A 174 10.41 9.69 -5.18
N PHE A 175 10.38 9.35 -6.46
CA PHE A 175 11.58 8.95 -7.23
C PHE A 175 12.49 10.14 -7.57
N ALA A 176 12.00 11.38 -7.50
CA ALA A 176 12.80 12.59 -7.68
C ALA A 176 13.27 13.11 -6.32
N HIS A 177 14.51 13.58 -6.24
CA HIS A 177 15.10 14.16 -5.02
C HIS A 177 15.68 15.56 -5.25
N GLN A 178 15.63 16.07 -6.49
CA GLN A 178 16.08 17.40 -6.87
C GLN A 178 14.87 18.31 -7.09
N LEU A 179 14.75 19.38 -6.32
CA LEU A 179 13.69 20.39 -6.44
C LEU A 179 14.28 21.74 -6.84
N ILE A 180 13.85 22.28 -7.97
CA ILE A 180 14.16 23.65 -8.39
C ILE A 180 12.94 24.53 -8.13
N MET A 181 13.08 25.52 -7.25
CA MET A 181 12.07 26.57 -7.09
C MET A 181 12.49 27.77 -7.95
N PHE A 182 11.92 27.87 -9.16
CA PHE A 182 12.28 28.94 -10.11
C PHE A 182 11.88 30.35 -9.60
N ASP A 183 10.90 30.38 -8.70
CA ASP A 183 10.49 31.50 -7.89
C ASP A 183 10.13 31.01 -6.48
N LEU A 184 10.21 31.90 -5.49
CA LEU A 184 9.65 31.67 -4.17
C LEU A 184 8.18 32.15 -4.14
N PRO A 185 7.24 31.33 -3.64
CA PRO A 185 5.85 31.72 -3.46
C PRO A 185 5.72 32.79 -2.37
N ALA A 186 4.59 33.49 -2.36
CA ALA A 186 4.31 34.54 -1.37
C ALA A 186 3.92 34.01 0.02
N SER A 187 3.71 32.70 0.17
CA SER A 187 3.20 32.07 1.40
C SER A 187 4.11 30.92 1.84
N PRO A 188 4.49 30.84 3.12
CA PRO A 188 5.20 29.69 3.70
C PRO A 188 4.52 28.35 3.45
N ASP A 189 3.19 28.29 3.50
CA ASP A 189 2.46 27.02 3.30
C ASP A 189 2.71 26.43 1.91
N LEU A 190 2.86 27.29 0.89
CA LEU A 190 3.18 26.85 -0.48
C LEU A 190 4.60 26.30 -0.58
N ILE A 191 5.57 26.84 0.18
CA ILE A 191 6.92 26.25 0.28
C ILE A 191 6.82 24.81 0.78
N GLU A 192 6.06 24.59 1.87
CA GLU A 192 5.90 23.24 2.43
C GLU A 192 5.16 22.30 1.47
N GLN A 193 4.16 22.79 0.73
CA GLN A 193 3.47 21.98 -0.28
C GLN A 193 4.39 21.57 -1.44
N ARG A 194 5.24 22.50 -1.91
CA ARG A 194 6.25 22.29 -2.95
C ARG A 194 7.29 21.25 -2.50
N ILE A 195 7.85 21.42 -1.31
CA ILE A 195 8.85 20.48 -0.74
C ILE A 195 8.20 19.12 -0.45
N GLY A 196 6.97 19.11 0.06
CA GLY A 196 6.20 17.91 0.40
C GLY A 196 5.83 17.02 -0.77
N ARG A 197 6.18 17.38 -2.02
CA ARG A 197 6.13 16.47 -3.17
C ARG A 197 7.23 15.42 -3.13
N LEU A 198 8.40 15.77 -2.60
CA LEU A 198 9.59 14.93 -2.52
C LEU A 198 9.91 14.52 -1.07
N ASP A 199 9.60 15.39 -0.11
CA ASP A 199 9.84 15.17 1.32
C ASP A 199 8.77 14.26 1.95
N ARG A 200 8.82 12.97 1.58
CA ARG A 200 7.93 11.92 2.06
C ARG A 200 8.71 10.72 2.58
N ILE A 201 8.07 9.93 3.44
CA ILE A 201 8.61 8.64 3.88
C ILE A 201 8.67 7.72 2.66
N GLY A 202 9.81 7.05 2.48
CA GLY A 202 10.08 6.20 1.31
C GLY A 202 11.01 6.84 0.28
N GLN A 203 11.40 8.10 0.48
CA GLN A 203 12.47 8.73 -0.28
C GLN A 203 13.85 8.24 0.21
N ASP A 204 14.66 7.71 -0.70
CA ASP A 204 15.98 7.14 -0.37
C ASP A 204 17.11 8.17 -0.38
N GLN A 205 16.89 9.35 -0.95
CA GLN A 205 17.88 10.42 -1.08
C GLN A 205 17.48 11.69 -0.32
N ASN A 206 18.45 12.50 0.08
CA ASN A 206 18.14 13.81 0.64
C ASN A 206 17.51 14.69 -0.45
N VAL A 207 16.50 15.48 -0.07
CA VAL A 207 15.85 16.43 -0.97
C VAL A 207 16.75 17.66 -1.09
N VAL A 208 17.29 17.90 -2.28
CA VAL A 208 18.12 19.07 -2.57
C VAL A 208 17.26 20.13 -3.24
N ILE A 209 17.24 21.34 -2.67
CA ILE A 209 16.36 22.44 -3.05
C ILE A 209 17.21 23.57 -3.62
N HIS A 210 17.09 23.81 -4.92
CA HIS A 210 17.81 24.85 -5.63
C HIS A 210 16.95 26.10 -5.77
N VAL A 211 17.46 27.22 -5.28
CA VAL A 211 16.76 28.53 -5.34
C VAL A 211 17.67 29.57 -6.00
N PRO A 212 17.36 30.03 -7.22
CA PRO A 212 18.04 31.16 -7.83
C PRO A 212 17.53 32.47 -7.23
N PHE A 213 18.43 33.42 -6.99
CA PHE A 213 18.07 34.76 -6.51
C PHE A 213 19.01 35.82 -7.09
N ALA A 214 18.54 37.06 -7.19
CA ALA A 214 19.37 38.19 -7.59
C ALA A 214 19.66 39.10 -6.38
N GLN A 215 20.83 39.74 -6.40
CA GLN A 215 21.17 40.79 -5.43
C GLN A 215 20.13 41.92 -5.53
N ASP A 216 19.66 42.40 -4.37
CA ASP A 216 18.67 43.48 -4.24
C ASP A 216 17.27 43.17 -4.82
N SER A 217 16.88 41.88 -4.82
CA SER A 217 15.54 41.43 -5.23
C SER A 217 14.61 41.17 -4.04
N GLU A 218 13.30 41.29 -4.25
CA GLU A 218 12.27 40.85 -3.28
C GLU A 218 12.41 39.36 -2.94
N GLN A 219 12.87 38.54 -3.91
CA GLN A 219 13.16 37.13 -3.68
C GLN A 219 14.27 36.91 -2.65
N LEU A 220 15.29 37.76 -2.60
CA LEU A 220 16.33 37.65 -1.57
C LEU A 220 15.74 37.86 -0.17
N LEU A 221 14.84 38.84 0.01
CA LEU A 221 14.16 39.04 1.30
C LEU A 221 13.32 37.82 1.68
N LEU A 222 12.51 37.29 0.76
CA LEU A 222 11.72 36.08 0.99
C LEU A 222 12.61 34.87 1.33
N LEU A 223 13.70 34.67 0.60
CA LEU A 223 14.66 33.60 0.84
C LEU A 223 15.22 33.68 2.26
N ARG A 224 15.61 34.87 2.71
CA ARG A 224 16.12 35.08 4.07
C ARG A 224 15.04 34.86 5.12
N ILE A 225 13.81 35.34 4.91
CA ILE A 225 12.70 35.08 5.82
C ILE A 225 12.42 33.58 5.93
N TYR A 226 12.36 32.86 4.82
CA TYR A 226 12.05 31.42 4.79
C TYR A 226 13.18 30.54 5.31
N ASN A 227 14.44 30.93 5.07
CA ASN A 227 15.61 30.18 5.50
C ASN A 227 16.08 30.57 6.92
N GLU A 228 16.45 31.83 7.14
CA GLU A 228 17.03 32.29 8.41
C GLU A 228 15.95 32.55 9.49
N GLY A 229 14.78 33.01 9.07
CA GLY A 229 13.67 33.32 9.99
C GLY A 229 12.83 32.10 10.34
N LEU A 230 12.26 31.45 9.33
CA LEU A 230 11.28 30.38 9.50
C LEU A 230 11.89 28.98 9.41
N ASP A 231 13.13 28.85 8.92
CA ASP A 231 13.90 27.61 8.83
C ASP A 231 13.11 26.47 8.14
N LEU A 232 12.44 26.82 7.03
CA LEU A 232 11.58 25.92 6.25
C LEU A 232 12.38 24.94 5.38
N PHE A 233 13.59 25.30 4.98
CA PHE A 233 14.43 24.45 4.15
C PHE A 233 15.20 23.39 4.93
N SER A 234 15.15 23.40 6.27
CA SER A 234 15.72 22.35 7.13
C SER A 234 14.65 21.38 7.64
N GLY A 235 13.41 21.85 7.81
CA GLY A 235 12.29 21.03 8.25
C GLY A 235 10.98 21.82 8.33
N PRO A 236 9.84 21.14 8.52
CA PRO A 236 8.54 21.79 8.51
C PRO A 236 8.32 22.67 9.75
N ASN A 237 7.67 23.81 9.55
CA ASN A 237 7.31 24.74 10.62
C ASN A 237 5.82 25.06 10.62
N VAL A 238 5.07 24.39 11.50
CA VAL A 238 3.60 24.54 11.60
C VAL A 238 3.13 25.94 12.02
N ALA A 239 4.02 26.78 12.55
CA ALA A 239 3.69 28.15 12.94
C ALA A 239 4.03 29.18 11.86
N ALA A 240 4.64 28.75 10.75
CA ALA A 240 5.24 29.63 9.75
C ALA A 240 4.26 30.63 9.14
N GLN A 241 3.09 30.17 8.69
CA GLN A 241 2.08 31.05 8.10
C GLN A 241 1.61 32.14 9.06
N LEU A 242 1.26 31.77 10.29
CA LEU A 242 0.84 32.72 11.33
C LEU A 242 1.92 33.77 11.64
N ILE A 243 3.19 33.36 11.71
CA ILE A 243 4.29 34.30 11.95
C ILE A 243 4.47 35.24 10.75
N PHE A 244 4.37 34.70 9.54
CA PHE A 244 4.54 35.46 8.31
C PHE A 244 3.45 36.53 8.15
N ASP A 245 2.20 36.19 8.45
CA ASP A 245 1.08 37.14 8.40
C ASP A 245 1.27 38.30 9.41
N GLU A 246 1.70 38.01 10.64
CA GLU A 246 1.99 39.02 11.67
C GLU A 246 3.11 40.00 11.29
N VAL A 247 4.06 39.54 10.49
CA VAL A 247 5.20 40.33 10.02
C VAL A 247 4.80 41.18 8.80
N ARG A 248 3.94 40.64 7.93
CA ARG A 248 3.44 41.35 6.74
C ARG A 248 2.54 42.54 7.08
N GLU A 249 1.89 42.52 8.24
CA GLU A 249 1.05 43.62 8.75
C GLU A 249 1.85 44.81 9.34
N ARG A 250 3.18 44.69 9.48
CA ARG A 250 4.03 45.73 10.07
C ARG A 250 4.70 46.59 8.99
N ASP A 251 4.87 47.88 9.26
CA ASP A 251 5.64 48.76 8.38
C ASP A 251 7.13 48.33 8.37
N PRO A 252 7.73 48.10 7.18
CA PRO A 252 9.09 47.60 7.09
C PRO A 252 10.12 48.66 7.51
N ILE A 253 11.03 48.30 8.42
CA ILE A 253 12.12 49.18 8.87
C ILE A 253 13.44 48.86 8.11
N ASN A 254 13.82 47.58 8.06
CA ASN A 254 14.94 47.04 7.27
C ASN A 254 14.86 45.48 7.22
N ALA A 255 15.40 44.84 6.18
CA ALA A 255 15.42 43.39 5.95
C ALA A 255 16.03 42.59 7.12
N ASP A 256 17.18 43.03 7.66
CA ASP A 256 17.86 42.30 8.75
C ASP A 256 17.02 42.24 10.02
N GLU A 257 16.32 43.33 10.34
CA GLU A 257 15.47 43.40 11.52
C GLU A 257 14.22 42.53 11.37
N ILE A 258 13.64 42.49 10.16
CA ILE A 258 12.53 41.59 9.84
C ILE A 258 12.95 40.14 10.07
N VAL A 259 14.07 39.72 9.49
CA VAL A 259 14.57 38.34 9.61
C VAL A 259 14.85 37.97 11.07
N ARG A 260 15.50 38.86 11.84
CA ARG A 260 15.76 38.66 13.26
C ARG A 260 14.49 38.47 14.07
N GLN A 261 13.49 39.34 13.88
CA GLN A 261 12.20 39.24 14.58
C GLN A 261 11.45 37.96 14.24
N VAL A 262 11.43 37.57 12.96
CA VAL A 262 10.83 36.31 12.51
C VAL A 262 11.52 35.13 13.19
N SER A 263 12.85 35.11 13.23
CA SER A 263 13.64 34.04 13.84
C SER A 263 13.35 33.89 15.34
N GLU A 264 13.36 34.99 16.09
CA GLU A 264 13.05 34.99 17.53
C GLU A 264 11.62 34.52 17.81
N THR A 265 10.65 34.99 17.01
CA THR A 265 9.24 34.61 17.14
C THR A 265 9.04 33.13 16.79
N SER A 266 9.69 32.65 15.74
CA SER A 266 9.69 31.25 15.30
C SER A 266 10.24 30.34 16.38
N ALA A 267 11.41 30.67 16.94
CA ALA A 267 12.02 29.91 18.03
C ALA A 267 11.10 29.84 19.27
N ALA A 268 10.52 30.97 19.68
CA ALA A 268 9.60 31.02 20.82
C ALA A 268 8.33 30.18 20.60
N ARG A 269 7.73 30.23 19.40
CA ARG A 269 6.53 29.44 19.07
C ARG A 269 6.83 27.95 18.99
N ARG A 270 7.94 27.56 18.37
CA ARG A 270 8.38 26.15 18.30
C ARG A 270 8.60 25.59 19.71
N ALA A 271 9.25 26.34 20.61
CA ALA A 271 9.43 25.94 22.00
C ALA A 271 8.09 25.73 22.73
N LYS A 272 7.13 26.66 22.56
CA LYS A 272 5.79 26.53 23.15
C LYS A 272 5.01 25.33 22.61
N LEU A 273 5.09 25.06 21.30
CA LEU A 273 4.46 23.90 20.68
C LEU A 273 5.07 22.59 21.19
N SER A 274 6.39 22.54 21.36
CA SER A 274 7.09 21.38 21.93
C SER A 274 6.63 21.09 23.37
N GLN A 275 6.47 22.12 24.20
CA GLN A 275 5.95 21.99 25.57
C GLN A 275 4.48 21.54 25.62
N GLY A 276 3.69 21.88 24.60
CA GLY A 276 2.28 21.49 24.49
C GLY A 276 2.04 20.07 23.93
N ARG A 277 3.08 19.28 23.65
CA ARG A 277 2.95 17.94 23.06
C ARG A 277 2.44 16.93 24.08
N ASP A 278 1.44 16.15 23.66
CA ASP A 278 0.99 14.97 24.40
C ASP A 278 1.70 13.72 23.88
N ARG A 279 2.86 13.40 24.47
CA ARG A 279 3.66 12.26 24.00
C ARG A 279 3.00 10.91 24.28
N LEU A 280 2.00 10.80 25.18
CA LEU A 280 1.29 9.52 25.35
C LEU A 280 0.42 9.22 24.13
N ILE A 281 -0.21 10.24 23.56
CA ILE A 281 -0.93 10.08 22.29
C ILE A 281 0.06 9.70 21.19
N GLU A 282 1.21 10.36 21.11
CA GLU A 282 2.25 10.03 20.11
C GLU A 282 2.74 8.58 20.23
N LEU A 283 3.10 8.13 21.44
CA LEU A 283 3.56 6.75 21.71
C LEU A 283 2.46 5.71 21.46
N ASN A 284 1.19 6.06 21.70
CA ASN A 284 0.08 5.17 21.39
C ASN A 284 -0.22 5.13 19.88
N SER A 285 0.15 6.18 19.14
CA SER A 285 -0.23 6.33 17.73
C SER A 285 0.60 5.49 16.78
N HIS A 286 1.87 5.22 17.12
CA HIS A 286 2.74 4.36 16.34
C HIS A 286 3.61 3.49 17.26
N ASN A 287 3.53 2.17 17.07
CA ASN A 287 4.39 1.21 17.74
C ASN A 287 5.37 0.61 16.73
N PRO A 288 6.66 1.03 16.74
CA PRO A 288 7.65 0.60 15.75
C PRO A 288 7.87 -0.91 15.69
N HIS A 289 7.80 -1.60 16.84
CA HIS A 289 8.01 -3.05 16.90
C HIS A 289 6.91 -3.83 16.17
N ILE A 290 5.65 -3.42 16.37
CA ILE A 290 4.51 -4.03 15.69
C ILE A 290 4.58 -3.70 14.20
N SER A 291 4.79 -2.44 13.83
CA SER A 291 4.85 -2.05 12.42
C SER A 291 6.02 -2.70 11.69
N ALA A 292 7.18 -2.88 12.33
CA ALA A 292 8.33 -3.52 11.69
C ALA A 292 8.03 -4.97 11.29
N HIS A 293 7.36 -5.73 12.17
CA HIS A 293 6.95 -7.10 11.87
C HIS A 293 5.91 -7.15 10.74
N LEU A 294 4.90 -6.26 10.78
CA LEU A 294 3.90 -6.17 9.71
C LEU A 294 4.52 -5.78 8.36
N LEU A 295 5.48 -4.85 8.36
CA LEU A 295 6.19 -4.44 7.14
C LEU A 295 7.04 -5.57 6.57
N GLU A 296 7.67 -6.38 7.42
CA GLU A 296 8.40 -7.57 6.98
C GLU A 296 7.46 -8.59 6.32
N GLN A 297 6.29 -8.84 6.93
CA GLN A 297 5.27 -9.72 6.35
C GLN A 297 4.79 -9.20 4.98
N ILE A 298 4.45 -7.91 4.87
CA ILE A 298 4.01 -7.30 3.61
C ILE A 298 5.10 -7.40 2.54
N ARG A 299 6.37 -7.17 2.90
CA ARG A 299 7.50 -7.28 1.94
C ARG A 299 7.71 -8.70 1.45
N ASN A 300 7.52 -9.69 2.32
CA ASN A 300 7.63 -11.09 1.91
C ASN A 300 6.50 -11.48 0.94
N GLU A 301 5.28 -10.97 1.16
CA GLU A 301 4.16 -11.17 0.24
C GLU A 301 4.36 -10.43 -1.10
N ASP A 302 4.87 -9.19 -1.08
CA ASP A 302 5.19 -8.43 -2.30
C ASP A 302 6.28 -9.10 -3.17
N GLN A 303 7.10 -9.99 -2.59
CA GLN A 303 8.17 -10.73 -3.28
C GLN A 303 7.75 -12.15 -3.68
N ALA A 304 6.53 -12.58 -3.36
CA ALA A 304 6.05 -13.92 -3.67
C ALA A 304 5.63 -14.05 -5.14
N GLU A 305 6.10 -15.11 -5.81
CA GLU A 305 5.76 -15.41 -7.21
C GLU A 305 4.41 -16.13 -7.37
N ASP A 306 3.75 -16.48 -6.26
CA ASP A 306 2.52 -17.27 -6.25
C ASP A 306 1.37 -16.55 -6.99
N LEU A 307 1.26 -15.23 -6.81
CA LEU A 307 0.22 -14.42 -7.44
C LEU A 307 0.42 -14.34 -8.95
N GLU A 308 1.64 -14.05 -9.39
CA GLU A 308 2.00 -13.96 -10.80
C GLU A 308 1.74 -15.31 -11.49
N THR A 309 2.23 -16.40 -10.90
CA THR A 309 2.01 -17.77 -11.41
C THR A 309 0.52 -18.11 -11.52
N TYR A 310 -0.26 -17.73 -10.51
CA TYR A 310 -1.70 -17.97 -10.50
C TYR A 310 -2.41 -17.18 -11.61
N LEU A 311 -2.13 -15.88 -11.74
CA LEU A 311 -2.77 -15.02 -12.71
C LEU A 311 -2.40 -15.39 -14.14
N GLU A 312 -1.13 -15.70 -14.43
CA GLU A 312 -0.73 -16.16 -15.77
C GLU A 312 -1.45 -17.47 -16.16
N THR A 313 -1.56 -18.42 -15.23
CA THR A 313 -2.34 -19.65 -15.45
C THR A 313 -3.83 -19.35 -15.66
N SER A 314 -4.37 -18.41 -14.90
CA SER A 314 -5.76 -17.98 -15.01
C SER A 314 -6.02 -17.27 -16.34
N PHE A 315 -5.11 -16.42 -16.80
CA PHE A 315 -5.21 -15.72 -18.06
C PHE A 315 -5.28 -16.70 -19.22
N GLU A 316 -4.34 -17.65 -19.28
CA GLU A 316 -4.32 -18.70 -20.31
C GLU A 316 -5.66 -19.49 -20.32
N LEU A 317 -6.13 -19.90 -19.15
CA LEU A 317 -7.38 -20.68 -19.01
C LEU A 317 -8.61 -19.93 -19.54
N PHE A 318 -8.66 -18.62 -19.33
CA PHE A 318 -9.81 -17.79 -19.70
C PHE A 318 -9.61 -17.04 -21.02
N GLY A 319 -8.56 -17.36 -21.79
CA GLY A 319 -8.30 -16.77 -23.10
C GLY A 319 -7.85 -15.31 -23.04
N LEU A 320 -7.16 -14.93 -21.97
CA LEU A 320 -6.44 -13.67 -21.85
C LEU A 320 -4.96 -13.89 -22.16
N GLU A 321 -4.33 -12.89 -22.74
CA GLU A 321 -2.89 -12.89 -23.02
C GLU A 321 -2.25 -11.70 -22.28
N SER A 322 -1.16 -12.00 -21.59
CA SER A 322 -0.28 -11.04 -20.94
C SER A 322 0.95 -10.79 -21.81
N GLU A 323 1.30 -9.53 -22.06
CA GLU A 323 2.52 -9.13 -22.77
C GLU A 323 3.32 -8.07 -21.99
N PRO A 324 4.65 -8.18 -21.91
CA PRO A 324 5.48 -7.16 -21.25
C PRO A 324 5.50 -5.87 -22.07
N LEU A 325 5.19 -4.74 -21.43
CA LEU A 325 5.29 -3.40 -22.03
C LEU A 325 6.63 -2.74 -21.74
N SER A 326 7.12 -2.87 -20.51
CA SER A 326 8.41 -2.35 -20.05
C SER A 326 8.91 -3.17 -18.85
N ASP A 327 10.02 -2.76 -18.23
CA ASP A 327 10.43 -3.36 -16.96
C ASP A 327 9.30 -3.25 -15.93
N GLN A 328 8.98 -4.37 -15.27
CA GLN A 328 7.91 -4.53 -14.27
C GLN A 328 6.49 -4.13 -14.70
N VAL A 329 6.21 -3.82 -15.99
CA VAL A 329 4.87 -3.42 -16.46
C VAL A 329 4.40 -4.34 -17.59
N TYR A 330 3.19 -4.84 -17.43
CA TYR A 330 2.56 -5.79 -18.33
C TYR A 330 1.22 -5.24 -18.84
N LEU A 331 0.75 -5.78 -19.96
CA LEU A 331 -0.58 -5.54 -20.51
C LEU A 331 -1.31 -6.87 -20.63
N VAL A 332 -2.47 -6.98 -19.96
CA VAL A 332 -3.38 -8.13 -20.17
C VAL A 332 -4.52 -7.73 -21.08
N ARG A 333 -4.79 -8.53 -22.11
CA ARG A 333 -5.91 -8.31 -23.04
C ARG A 333 -6.64 -9.60 -23.44
N PRO A 334 -7.92 -9.50 -23.84
CA PRO A 334 -8.65 -10.60 -24.48
C PRO A 334 -7.99 -11.11 -25.76
N THR A 335 -7.95 -12.44 -25.93
CA THR A 335 -7.59 -13.08 -27.21
C THR A 335 -8.84 -13.33 -28.06
N GLU A 336 -8.65 -13.65 -29.35
CA GLU A 336 -9.74 -14.08 -30.24
C GLU A 336 -10.42 -15.38 -29.76
N GLY A 337 -9.72 -16.20 -28.98
CA GLY A 337 -10.24 -17.44 -28.40
C GLY A 337 -11.13 -17.25 -27.17
N MET A 338 -11.22 -16.03 -26.63
CA MET A 338 -12.01 -15.75 -25.43
C MET A 338 -13.51 -15.82 -25.74
N VAL A 339 -14.21 -16.75 -25.10
CA VAL A 339 -15.69 -16.84 -25.19
C VAL A 339 -16.30 -15.75 -24.31
N ARG A 340 -16.74 -14.65 -24.93
CA ARG A 340 -17.47 -13.58 -24.23
C ARG A 340 -18.89 -14.03 -23.94
N HIS A 341 -19.27 -14.04 -22.66
CA HIS A 341 -20.65 -14.31 -22.26
C HIS A 341 -21.51 -13.03 -22.19
N SER A 342 -20.90 -11.85 -22.10
CA SER A 342 -21.56 -10.55 -22.24
C SER A 342 -20.63 -9.49 -22.84
N PRO A 343 -21.13 -8.56 -23.68
CA PRO A 343 -20.45 -7.29 -23.87
C PRO A 343 -20.57 -6.48 -22.57
N VAL A 344 -19.45 -6.00 -22.03
CA VAL A 344 -19.47 -5.06 -20.89
C VAL A 344 -20.16 -3.78 -21.35
N SER A 345 -21.20 -3.36 -20.63
CA SER A 345 -21.82 -2.06 -20.88
C SER A 345 -20.81 -0.96 -20.56
N ALA A 346 -20.66 0.02 -21.46
CA ALA A 346 -19.86 1.23 -21.22
C ALA A 346 -20.33 2.03 -19.97
N GLU A 347 -21.47 1.66 -19.39
CA GLU A 347 -22.10 2.30 -18.23
C GLU A 347 -21.63 1.74 -16.88
N THR A 348 -20.92 0.59 -16.81
CA THR A 348 -20.40 0.05 -15.52
C THR A 348 -19.07 0.67 -15.09
N GLN A 349 -18.93 1.99 -15.31
CA GLN A 349 -17.70 2.81 -15.41
C GLN A 349 -16.59 2.66 -14.33
N ASP A 350 -16.75 1.86 -13.28
CA ASP A 350 -15.77 1.82 -12.17
C ASP A 350 -15.20 0.43 -11.81
N ARG A 351 -15.63 -0.69 -12.45
CA ARG A 351 -15.02 -2.01 -12.19
C ARG A 351 -14.88 -2.86 -13.44
N TYR A 352 -13.64 -3.22 -13.78
CA TYR A 352 -13.33 -4.24 -14.78
C TYR A 352 -13.92 -5.58 -14.34
N ARG A 353 -14.60 -6.29 -15.24
CA ARG A 353 -15.11 -7.64 -14.98
C ARG A 353 -14.10 -8.66 -15.49
N TYR A 354 -13.76 -9.65 -14.67
CA TYR A 354 -12.92 -10.76 -15.14
C TYR A 354 -13.80 -11.88 -15.74
N PRO A 355 -13.44 -12.47 -16.88
CA PRO A 355 -12.32 -12.14 -17.77
C PRO A 355 -12.69 -11.07 -18.82
N GLU A 356 -13.88 -10.47 -18.73
CA GLU A 356 -14.40 -9.44 -19.65
C GLU A 356 -13.68 -8.08 -19.50
N LEU A 357 -12.36 -8.08 -19.70
CA LEU A 357 -11.54 -6.88 -19.73
C LEU A 357 -11.80 -6.06 -21.01
N PRO A 358 -11.48 -4.75 -21.02
CA PRO A 358 -11.54 -3.93 -22.23
C PRO A 358 -10.71 -4.50 -23.38
N ASP A 359 -11.14 -4.25 -24.62
CA ASP A 359 -10.44 -4.73 -25.82
C ASP A 359 -9.01 -4.18 -25.94
N GLU A 360 -8.79 -2.94 -25.47
CA GLU A 360 -7.46 -2.32 -25.40
C GLU A 360 -6.57 -2.93 -24.30
N GLY A 361 -7.14 -3.76 -23.42
CA GLY A 361 -6.46 -4.38 -22.29
C GLY A 361 -6.34 -3.46 -21.07
N VAL A 362 -5.69 -3.98 -20.03
CA VAL A 362 -5.39 -3.26 -18.79
C VAL A 362 -3.91 -3.40 -18.49
N SER A 363 -3.23 -2.26 -18.30
CA SER A 363 -1.84 -2.25 -17.87
C SER A 363 -1.74 -2.49 -16.36
N TYR A 364 -0.80 -3.33 -15.95
CA TYR A 364 -0.64 -3.71 -14.56
C TYR A 364 0.82 -3.98 -14.18
N THR A 365 1.07 -4.04 -12.88
CA THR A 365 2.35 -4.40 -12.27
C THR A 365 2.13 -5.19 -10.98
N TYR A 366 3.09 -6.06 -10.67
CA TYR A 366 3.23 -6.70 -9.36
C TYR A 366 4.20 -5.94 -8.44
N ASP A 367 4.92 -4.95 -8.96
CA ASP A 367 5.89 -4.18 -8.20
C ASP A 367 5.27 -2.91 -7.61
N ARG A 368 5.36 -2.79 -6.27
CA ARG A 368 4.80 -1.67 -5.53
C ARG A 368 5.47 -0.34 -5.87
N ALA A 369 6.79 -0.33 -6.10
CA ALA A 369 7.52 0.90 -6.41
C ALA A 369 7.07 1.47 -7.76
N THR A 370 6.91 0.62 -8.76
CA THR A 370 6.38 0.94 -10.09
C THR A 370 4.95 1.48 -9.98
N ALA A 371 4.07 0.83 -9.20
CA ALA A 371 2.70 1.31 -8.98
C ALA A 371 2.62 2.68 -8.28
N LEU A 372 3.54 2.98 -7.35
CA LEU A 372 3.62 4.29 -6.70
C LEU A 372 4.09 5.40 -7.64
N ALA A 373 4.90 5.05 -8.64
CA ALA A 373 5.42 5.98 -9.65
C ALA A 373 4.43 6.19 -10.82
N ARG A 374 3.59 5.20 -11.12
CA ARG A 374 2.64 5.15 -12.24
C ARG A 374 1.22 4.96 -11.72
N GLU A 375 0.45 6.05 -11.58
CA GLU A 375 -0.94 5.98 -11.09
C GLU A 375 -1.92 5.37 -12.14
N ASP A 376 -1.50 5.27 -13.41
CA ASP A 376 -2.31 4.76 -14.51
C ASP A 376 -2.33 3.22 -14.61
N ILE A 377 -1.43 2.52 -13.91
CA ILE A 377 -1.33 1.05 -13.95
C ILE A 377 -1.97 0.44 -12.71
N GLN A 378 -2.57 -0.75 -12.88
CA GLN A 378 -3.14 -1.50 -11.78
C GLN A 378 -2.05 -2.21 -10.98
N PHE A 379 -1.99 -1.99 -9.67
CA PHE A 379 -1.19 -2.81 -8.76
C PHE A 379 -1.98 -4.09 -8.45
N LEU A 380 -1.53 -5.23 -8.98
CA LEU A 380 -2.19 -6.51 -8.72
C LEU A 380 -1.69 -7.09 -7.41
N THR A 381 -2.66 -7.41 -6.55
CA THR A 381 -2.48 -8.13 -5.30
C THR A 381 -3.55 -9.23 -5.22
N TRP A 382 -3.48 -10.09 -4.21
CA TRP A 382 -4.56 -11.03 -3.90
C TRP A 382 -5.91 -10.34 -3.61
N GLU A 383 -5.88 -9.09 -3.18
CA GLU A 383 -7.08 -8.28 -2.87
C GLU A 383 -7.55 -7.42 -4.05
N ASN A 384 -6.85 -7.46 -5.19
CA ASN A 384 -7.27 -6.71 -6.36
C ASN A 384 -8.59 -7.29 -6.92
N PRO A 385 -9.57 -6.46 -7.28
CA PRO A 385 -10.85 -6.95 -7.82
C PRO A 385 -10.72 -7.88 -9.03
N ILE A 386 -9.70 -7.73 -9.87
CA ILE A 386 -9.44 -8.62 -11.01
C ILE A 386 -9.06 -10.01 -10.48
N THR A 387 -8.15 -10.07 -9.51
CA THR A 387 -7.71 -11.32 -8.88
C THR A 387 -8.85 -12.01 -8.14
N GLU A 388 -9.62 -11.28 -7.32
CA GLU A 388 -10.76 -11.82 -6.60
C GLU A 388 -11.81 -12.42 -7.54
N GLN A 389 -12.11 -11.73 -8.66
CA GLN A 389 -13.05 -12.24 -9.66
C GLN A 389 -12.51 -13.45 -10.42
N ALA A 390 -11.21 -13.52 -10.69
CA ALA A 390 -10.57 -14.70 -11.26
C ALA A 390 -10.72 -15.91 -10.33
N MET A 391 -10.47 -15.73 -9.03
CA MET A 391 -10.66 -16.75 -8.01
C MET A 391 -12.13 -17.18 -7.85
N GLU A 392 -13.05 -16.23 -7.87
CA GLU A 392 -14.49 -16.48 -7.81
C GLU A 392 -14.97 -17.28 -9.02
N LEU A 393 -14.48 -16.96 -10.22
CA LEU A 393 -14.85 -17.66 -11.44
C LEU A 393 -14.39 -19.13 -11.41
N VAL A 394 -13.17 -19.40 -10.94
CA VAL A 394 -12.69 -20.78 -10.73
C VAL A 394 -13.54 -21.51 -9.69
N SER A 395 -13.93 -20.83 -8.61
CA SER A 395 -14.69 -21.43 -7.51
C SER A 395 -16.19 -21.63 -7.80
N SER A 396 -16.73 -20.92 -8.79
CA SER A 396 -18.16 -20.94 -9.14
C SER A 396 -18.45 -21.70 -10.44
N ASN A 397 -17.48 -21.82 -11.33
CA ASN A 397 -17.62 -22.58 -12.58
C ASN A 397 -17.61 -24.09 -12.30
N LEU A 398 -18.40 -24.85 -13.05
CA LEU A 398 -18.46 -26.31 -12.97
C LEU A 398 -17.43 -27.01 -13.87
N THR A 399 -16.70 -26.22 -14.68
CA THR A 399 -15.67 -26.73 -15.59
C THR A 399 -14.49 -27.25 -14.78
N GLY A 400 -14.17 -28.53 -14.97
CA GLY A 400 -13.10 -29.21 -14.23
C GLY A 400 -13.57 -30.00 -13.01
N ASN A 401 -14.83 -29.89 -12.60
CA ASN A 401 -15.37 -30.57 -11.42
C ASN A 401 -15.52 -32.09 -11.59
N CYS A 402 -15.50 -32.61 -12.82
CA CYS A 402 -15.59 -34.05 -13.07
C CYS A 402 -14.65 -34.45 -14.20
N CYS A 403 -13.78 -35.42 -13.93
CA CYS A 403 -12.84 -35.95 -14.91
C CYS A 403 -12.66 -37.47 -14.74
N PHE A 404 -12.45 -38.17 -15.85
CA PHE A 404 -12.04 -39.56 -15.88
C PHE A 404 -10.74 -39.66 -16.65
N ILE A 405 -9.71 -40.26 -16.04
CA ILE A 405 -8.41 -40.47 -16.66
C ILE A 405 -8.02 -41.94 -16.57
N VAL A 406 -7.28 -42.39 -17.59
CA VAL A 406 -6.65 -43.70 -17.57
C VAL A 406 -5.15 -43.51 -17.66
N VAL A 407 -4.42 -44.06 -16.70
CA VAL A 407 -3.01 -43.76 -16.50
C VAL A 407 -2.19 -45.02 -16.42
N LYS A 408 -0.96 -44.97 -16.94
CA LYS A 408 0.03 -46.04 -16.73
C LYS A 408 0.86 -45.71 -15.49
N ILE A 409 0.73 -46.53 -14.45
CA ILE A 409 1.50 -46.38 -13.21
C ILE A 409 2.40 -47.61 -13.04
N PRO A 410 3.72 -47.47 -13.16
CA PRO A 410 4.65 -48.57 -12.95
C PRO A 410 4.49 -49.20 -11.57
N GLY A 411 4.37 -50.53 -11.52
CA GLY A 411 4.27 -51.28 -10.27
C GLY A 411 2.87 -51.33 -9.63
N VAL A 412 1.85 -50.71 -10.26
CA VAL A 412 0.45 -50.83 -9.83
C VAL A 412 -0.30 -51.78 -10.75
N GLN A 413 -1.17 -52.61 -10.18
CA GLN A 413 -1.93 -53.61 -10.94
C GLN A 413 -2.93 -52.94 -11.89
N SER A 414 -2.95 -53.39 -13.16
CA SER A 414 -3.95 -52.99 -14.14
C SER A 414 -5.37 -53.29 -13.65
N GLY A 415 -6.30 -52.35 -13.88
CA GLY A 415 -7.66 -52.39 -13.37
C GLY A 415 -7.84 -51.79 -11.98
N THR A 416 -6.77 -51.32 -11.32
CA THR A 416 -6.90 -50.59 -10.05
C THR A 416 -7.65 -49.28 -10.27
N MET A 417 -8.70 -49.05 -9.49
CA MET A 417 -9.44 -47.78 -9.47
C MET A 417 -9.11 -46.94 -8.24
N LEU A 418 -8.89 -45.65 -8.47
CA LEU A 418 -8.73 -44.64 -7.45
C LEU A 418 -9.72 -43.51 -7.70
N LEU A 419 -10.26 -42.93 -6.63
CA LEU A 419 -11.08 -41.74 -6.71
C LEU A 419 -10.39 -40.60 -5.97
N GLU A 420 -9.97 -39.59 -6.71
CA GLU A 420 -9.50 -38.34 -6.14
C GLU A 420 -10.68 -37.36 -6.03
N THR A 421 -10.86 -36.76 -4.88
CA THR A 421 -11.92 -35.78 -4.62
C THR A 421 -11.37 -34.55 -3.94
N LEU A 422 -11.93 -33.40 -4.29
CA LEU A 422 -11.71 -32.13 -3.61
C LEU A 422 -13.03 -31.75 -2.94
N HIS A 423 -13.02 -31.71 -1.61
CA HIS A 423 -14.14 -31.18 -0.84
C HIS A 423 -13.81 -29.77 -0.37
N VAL A 424 -14.74 -28.83 -0.48
CA VAL A 424 -14.55 -27.45 -0.03
C VAL A 424 -15.24 -27.27 1.31
N ILE A 425 -14.54 -26.66 2.27
CA ILE A 425 -15.11 -26.25 3.56
C ILE A 425 -15.97 -24.99 3.34
N GLU A 426 -17.21 -25.04 3.81
CA GLU A 426 -18.15 -23.93 3.75
C GLU A 426 -18.55 -23.49 5.16
N CYS A 427 -18.31 -22.20 5.46
CA CYS A 427 -18.75 -21.55 6.70
C CYS A 427 -19.64 -20.36 6.35
N VAL A 428 -20.96 -20.57 6.38
CA VAL A 428 -21.93 -19.54 6.02
C VAL A 428 -22.12 -18.57 7.18
N ALA A 429 -21.62 -17.35 7.01
CA ALA A 429 -21.76 -16.26 7.97
C ALA A 429 -21.81 -14.90 7.25
N PRO A 430 -22.48 -13.89 7.83
CA PRO A 430 -22.39 -12.52 7.32
C PRO A 430 -20.94 -12.03 7.23
N ALA A 431 -20.57 -11.39 6.12
CA ALA A 431 -19.20 -10.96 5.83
C ALA A 431 -18.55 -10.12 6.96
N HIS A 432 -19.34 -9.23 7.58
CA HIS A 432 -18.88 -8.37 8.69
C HIS A 432 -18.42 -9.14 9.95
N LEU A 433 -18.76 -10.43 10.09
CA LEU A 433 -18.26 -11.24 11.20
C LEU A 433 -16.83 -11.72 10.97
N GLY A 434 -16.40 -11.85 9.71
CA GLY A 434 -15.05 -12.30 9.34
C GLY A 434 -14.79 -13.78 9.62
N ALA A 435 -15.75 -14.67 9.37
CA ALA A 435 -15.60 -16.10 9.66
C ALA A 435 -14.40 -16.75 8.93
N ALA A 436 -14.08 -16.27 7.73
CA ALA A 436 -12.94 -16.73 6.93
C ALA A 436 -11.57 -16.52 7.62
N GLN A 437 -11.47 -15.61 8.61
CA GLN A 437 -10.23 -15.43 9.39
C GLN A 437 -9.89 -16.66 10.24
N TYR A 438 -10.88 -17.48 10.57
CA TYR A 438 -10.74 -18.65 11.45
C TYR A 438 -10.96 -19.96 10.71
N LEU A 439 -11.90 -19.97 9.77
CA LEU A 439 -12.20 -21.11 8.92
C LEU A 439 -12.41 -20.62 7.48
N PRO A 440 -11.32 -20.34 6.74
CA PRO A 440 -11.40 -19.92 5.35
C PRO A 440 -11.96 -21.04 4.48
N PRO A 441 -12.53 -20.72 3.30
CA PRO A 441 -12.77 -21.73 2.27
C PRO A 441 -11.47 -22.46 1.97
N SER A 442 -11.45 -23.77 2.22
CA SER A 442 -10.24 -24.58 2.10
C SER A 442 -10.60 -25.93 1.52
N VAL A 443 -9.66 -26.50 0.77
CA VAL A 443 -9.85 -27.78 0.10
C VAL A 443 -9.36 -28.92 0.98
N VAL A 444 -10.24 -29.89 1.22
CA VAL A 444 -9.94 -31.18 1.80
C VAL A 444 -9.85 -32.20 0.67
N ARG A 445 -8.61 -32.52 0.29
CA ARG A 445 -8.30 -33.53 -0.74
C ARG A 445 -8.31 -34.94 -0.15
N SER A 446 -8.93 -35.88 -0.87
CA SER A 446 -8.89 -37.31 -0.59
C SER A 446 -8.57 -38.09 -1.86
N MET A 447 -7.81 -39.17 -1.76
CA MET A 447 -7.52 -40.08 -2.87
C MET A 447 -7.73 -41.52 -2.39
N VAL A 448 -8.94 -42.04 -2.63
CA VAL A 448 -9.37 -43.31 -2.02
C VAL A 448 -9.28 -44.48 -2.97
N THR A 449 -8.93 -45.65 -2.43
CA THR A 449 -9.02 -46.94 -3.12
C THR A 449 -10.38 -47.60 -2.89
N VAL A 450 -10.72 -48.63 -3.68
CA VAL A 450 -11.95 -49.41 -3.48
C VAL A 450 -12.00 -50.06 -2.09
N GLY A 451 -10.83 -50.38 -1.50
CA GLY A 451 -10.72 -50.88 -0.13
C GLY A 451 -10.85 -49.81 0.97
N GLY A 452 -11.10 -48.55 0.62
CA GLY A 452 -11.31 -47.44 1.54
C GLY A 452 -10.02 -46.82 2.12
N ALA A 453 -8.84 -47.18 1.61
CA ALA A 453 -7.59 -46.56 2.03
C ALA A 453 -7.42 -45.19 1.35
N ASP A 454 -7.01 -44.17 2.11
CA ASP A 454 -6.69 -42.85 1.57
C ASP A 454 -5.18 -42.70 1.31
N LEU A 455 -4.84 -42.25 0.11
CA LEU A 455 -3.49 -42.11 -0.42
C LEU A 455 -3.09 -40.64 -0.61
N ALA A 456 -3.96 -39.67 -0.29
CA ALA A 456 -3.73 -38.25 -0.61
C ALA A 456 -2.44 -37.68 -0.01
N GLU A 457 -2.00 -38.15 1.17
CA GLU A 457 -0.72 -37.71 1.78
C GLU A 457 0.51 -38.35 1.13
N ARG A 458 0.35 -39.53 0.51
CA ARG A 458 1.43 -40.27 -0.14
C ARG A 458 1.62 -39.87 -1.60
N VAL A 459 0.56 -39.37 -2.23
CA VAL A 459 0.54 -38.95 -3.62
C VAL A 459 0.19 -37.48 -3.65
N ALA A 460 1.17 -36.61 -3.88
CA ALA A 460 0.95 -35.18 -4.01
C ALA A 460 -0.03 -34.87 -5.15
N PHE A 461 -0.69 -33.71 -5.07
CA PHE A 461 -1.49 -33.23 -6.20
C PHE A 461 -0.56 -32.93 -7.37
N GLN A 462 -0.86 -33.50 -8.54
CA GLN A 462 0.00 -33.42 -9.70
C GLN A 462 -0.80 -33.52 -11.00
N ARG A 463 -0.19 -33.07 -12.10
CA ARG A 463 -0.65 -33.40 -13.45
C ARG A 463 -0.28 -34.86 -13.76
N TRP A 464 -1.13 -35.53 -14.54
CA TRP A 464 -0.93 -36.93 -14.92
C TRP A 464 -0.44 -37.01 -16.37
N ASP A 465 0.86 -36.89 -16.57
CA ASP A 465 1.44 -36.84 -17.94
C ASP A 465 1.34 -38.19 -18.67
N ASN A 466 1.24 -39.29 -17.93
CA ASN A 466 1.14 -40.66 -18.47
C ASN A 466 -0.30 -41.09 -18.75
N THR A 467 -1.16 -40.15 -19.13
CA THR A 467 -2.58 -40.42 -19.44
C THR A 467 -2.70 -41.03 -20.84
N LEU A 468 -3.53 -42.06 -20.97
CA LEU A 468 -3.89 -42.68 -22.24
C LEU A 468 -5.17 -42.04 -22.77
N GLU A 469 -5.19 -41.69 -24.04
CA GLU A 469 -6.41 -41.27 -24.71
C GLU A 469 -7.35 -42.46 -24.89
N ILE A 470 -8.59 -42.29 -24.45
CA ILE A 470 -9.65 -43.27 -24.60
C ILE A 470 -10.87 -42.56 -25.19
N ASP A 471 -11.53 -43.21 -26.14
CA ASP A 471 -12.73 -42.68 -26.77
C ASP A 471 -13.93 -42.68 -25.80
N LYS A 472 -14.90 -41.81 -26.07
CA LYS A 472 -16.09 -41.63 -25.22
C LYS A 472 -16.92 -42.90 -25.08
N GLU A 473 -16.97 -43.76 -26.09
CA GLU A 473 -17.78 -44.98 -26.06
C GLU A 473 -17.16 -46.00 -25.08
N THR A 474 -15.84 -46.18 -25.14
CA THR A 474 -15.10 -47.03 -24.22
C THR A 474 -15.18 -46.50 -22.78
N THR A 475 -15.02 -45.19 -22.57
CA THR A 475 -15.22 -44.57 -21.25
C THR A 475 -16.60 -44.87 -20.69
N THR A 476 -17.66 -44.69 -21.49
CA THR A 476 -19.05 -44.92 -21.04
C THR A 476 -19.28 -46.37 -20.63
N LYS A 477 -18.72 -47.33 -21.37
CA LYS A 477 -18.81 -48.76 -21.04
C LYS A 477 -18.11 -49.09 -19.72
N ILE A 478 -16.89 -48.57 -19.52
CA ILE A 478 -16.12 -48.78 -18.28
C ILE A 478 -16.90 -48.22 -17.08
N LEU A 479 -17.37 -46.98 -17.17
CA LEU A 479 -18.12 -46.33 -16.09
C LEU A 479 -19.41 -47.09 -15.76
N GLY A 480 -20.14 -47.57 -16.77
CA GLY A 480 -21.34 -48.37 -16.57
C GLY A 480 -21.09 -49.73 -15.92
N GLN A 481 -19.99 -50.41 -16.28
CA GLN A 481 -19.62 -51.70 -15.68
C GLN A 481 -19.15 -51.56 -14.22
N GLN A 482 -18.52 -50.43 -13.90
CA GLN A 482 -17.91 -50.16 -12.59
C GLN A 482 -18.79 -49.31 -11.67
N GLU A 483 -20.07 -49.12 -11.98
CA GLU A 483 -20.97 -48.22 -11.24
C GLU A 483 -20.99 -48.54 -9.72
N HIS A 484 -21.02 -49.83 -9.36
CA HIS A 484 -21.06 -50.24 -7.96
C HIS A 484 -19.79 -49.83 -7.20
N GLU A 485 -18.62 -50.08 -7.79
CA GLU A 485 -17.33 -49.74 -7.19
C GLU A 485 -17.14 -48.21 -7.12
N ILE A 486 -17.58 -47.46 -8.14
CA ILE A 486 -17.55 -45.99 -8.14
C ILE A 486 -18.41 -45.43 -6.99
N ARG A 487 -19.62 -45.97 -6.77
CA ARG A 487 -20.47 -45.57 -5.63
C ARG A 487 -19.83 -45.89 -4.28
N GLN A 488 -19.09 -46.99 -4.16
CA GLN A 488 -18.32 -47.30 -2.95
C GLN A 488 -17.19 -46.30 -2.74
N LEU A 489 -16.42 -45.99 -3.79
CA LEU A 489 -15.35 -44.99 -3.76
C LEU A 489 -15.86 -43.61 -3.30
N ILE A 490 -17.00 -43.15 -3.82
CA ILE A 490 -17.60 -41.86 -3.41
C ILE A 490 -17.91 -41.84 -1.91
N ARG A 491 -18.54 -42.91 -1.38
CA ARG A 491 -18.83 -43.01 0.05
C ARG A 491 -17.56 -43.03 0.91
N HIS A 492 -16.52 -43.73 0.46
CA HIS A 492 -15.23 -43.73 1.14
C HIS A 492 -14.58 -42.33 1.12
N ALA A 493 -14.69 -41.60 0.01
CA ALA A 493 -14.18 -40.25 -0.12
C ALA A 493 -14.89 -39.27 0.82
N GLU A 494 -16.24 -39.32 0.89
CA GLU A 494 -17.05 -38.51 1.78
C GLU A 494 -16.72 -38.77 3.27
N ASP A 495 -16.64 -40.03 3.69
CA ASP A 495 -16.27 -40.40 5.07
C ASP A 495 -14.83 -39.96 5.41
N THR A 496 -13.90 -40.15 4.48
CA THR A 496 -12.51 -39.70 4.64
C THR A 496 -12.43 -38.18 4.77
N ALA A 497 -13.14 -37.44 3.93
CA ALA A 497 -13.17 -35.98 3.99
C ALA A 497 -13.79 -35.49 5.31
N GLY A 498 -14.87 -36.11 5.78
CA GLY A 498 -15.50 -35.80 7.07
C GLY A 498 -14.56 -36.03 8.27
N LYS A 499 -13.78 -37.13 8.24
CA LYS A 499 -12.75 -37.42 9.24
C LYS A 499 -11.64 -36.39 9.25
N LYS A 500 -11.20 -35.91 8.07
CA LYS A 500 -10.19 -34.84 7.95
C LYS A 500 -10.72 -33.46 8.34
N PHE A 501 -11.98 -33.18 8.04
CA PHE A 501 -12.61 -31.90 8.35
C PHE A 501 -12.84 -31.69 9.85
N THR A 502 -13.22 -32.74 10.57
CA THR A 502 -13.52 -32.67 12.01
C THR A 502 -12.41 -32.00 12.84
N PRO A 503 -11.12 -32.41 12.75
CA PRO A 503 -10.05 -31.74 13.49
C PRO A 503 -9.77 -30.31 13.01
N ILE A 504 -9.97 -30.00 11.72
CA ILE A 504 -9.84 -28.62 11.18
C ILE A 504 -10.87 -27.70 11.85
N ARG A 505 -12.14 -28.11 11.87
CA ARG A 505 -13.22 -27.35 12.53
C ARG A 505 -12.99 -27.19 14.03
N GLN A 506 -12.54 -28.25 14.71
CA GLN A 506 -12.23 -28.19 16.14
C GLN A 506 -11.10 -27.22 16.46
N ARG A 507 -10.03 -27.22 15.65
CA ARG A 507 -8.92 -26.27 15.79
C ARG A 507 -9.40 -24.84 15.55
N ALA A 508 -10.11 -24.59 14.45
CA ALA A 508 -10.67 -23.27 14.14
C ALA A 508 -11.55 -22.72 15.27
N LEU A 509 -12.41 -23.57 15.86
CA LEU A 509 -13.26 -23.18 16.99
C LEU A 509 -12.45 -22.87 18.26
N ALA A 510 -11.40 -23.66 18.54
CA ALA A 510 -10.52 -23.44 19.68
C ALA A 510 -9.74 -22.13 19.55
N ASP A 511 -9.13 -21.89 18.37
CA ASP A 511 -8.35 -20.69 18.09
C ASP A 511 -9.24 -19.43 18.16
N LEU A 512 -10.42 -19.48 17.53
CA LEU A 512 -11.43 -18.43 17.58
C LEU A 512 -11.84 -18.08 19.00
N THR A 513 -12.13 -19.11 19.79
CA THR A 513 -12.58 -18.95 21.18
C THR A 513 -11.46 -18.34 22.02
N SER A 514 -10.24 -18.85 21.87
CA SER A 514 -9.07 -18.38 22.61
C SER A 514 -8.79 -16.90 22.34
N GLN A 515 -8.70 -16.51 21.05
CA GLN A 515 -8.39 -15.14 20.65
C GLN A 515 -9.46 -14.15 21.09
N LEU A 516 -10.74 -14.46 20.85
CA LEU A 516 -11.83 -13.54 21.22
C LEU A 516 -12.02 -13.46 22.74
N ASP A 517 -11.79 -14.55 23.48
CA ASP A 517 -11.82 -14.49 24.94
C ASP A 517 -10.68 -13.67 25.52
N GLU A 518 -9.50 -13.72 24.91
CA GLU A 518 -8.38 -12.86 25.29
C GLU A 518 -8.72 -11.39 25.07
N GLU A 519 -9.24 -11.03 23.90
CA GLU A 519 -9.61 -9.64 23.60
C GLU A 519 -10.78 -9.15 24.47
N ILE A 520 -11.78 -10.00 24.75
CA ILE A 520 -12.87 -9.66 25.68
C ILE A 520 -12.32 -9.44 27.10
N ARG A 521 -11.42 -10.30 27.59
CA ARG A 521 -10.75 -10.12 28.89
C ARG A 521 -9.97 -8.82 28.93
N ARG A 522 -9.23 -8.51 27.86
CA ARG A 522 -8.48 -7.27 27.71
C ARG A 522 -9.41 -6.05 27.75
N LEU A 523 -10.48 -6.02 26.97
CA LEU A 523 -11.45 -4.92 26.95
C LEU A 523 -12.12 -4.73 28.32
N ARG A 524 -12.48 -5.82 29.01
CA ARG A 524 -13.02 -5.74 30.38
C ARG A 524 -12.01 -5.16 31.37
N SER A 525 -10.75 -5.58 31.30
CA SER A 525 -9.67 -5.03 32.13
C SER A 525 -9.48 -3.54 31.84
N LEU A 526 -9.46 -3.15 30.56
CA LEU A 526 -9.36 -1.76 30.14
C LEU A 526 -10.54 -0.91 30.62
N ALA A 527 -11.77 -1.43 30.57
CA ALA A 527 -12.96 -0.71 31.04
C ALA A 527 -12.93 -0.38 32.53
N GLN A 528 -12.19 -1.15 33.35
CA GLN A 528 -12.02 -0.85 34.77
C GLN A 528 -11.14 0.39 35.01
N VAL A 529 -10.27 0.72 34.06
CA VAL A 529 -9.22 1.74 34.23
C VAL A 529 -9.28 2.86 33.20
N ASN A 530 -10.10 2.72 32.15
CA ASN A 530 -10.25 3.67 31.06
C ASN A 530 -11.75 3.89 30.76
N PRO A 531 -12.31 5.08 31.09
CA PRO A 531 -13.74 5.37 30.94
C PRO A 531 -14.20 5.46 29.48
N ASN A 532 -13.28 5.48 28.51
CA ASN A 532 -13.61 5.54 27.09
C ASN A 532 -13.91 4.16 26.48
N VAL A 533 -13.73 3.06 27.24
CA VAL A 533 -14.18 1.73 26.81
C VAL A 533 -15.67 1.61 27.10
N ARG A 534 -16.49 1.58 26.06
CA ARG A 534 -17.95 1.50 26.22
C ARG A 534 -18.37 0.05 26.45
N GLN A 535 -19.40 -0.15 27.28
CA GLN A 535 -19.99 -1.47 27.50
C GLN A 535 -20.48 -2.11 26.18
N GLU A 536 -20.99 -1.28 25.26
CA GLU A 536 -21.40 -1.69 23.92
C GLU A 536 -20.29 -2.38 23.12
N GLU A 537 -19.02 -1.98 23.29
CA GLU A 537 -17.88 -2.64 22.60
C GLU A 537 -17.64 -4.05 23.14
N ILE A 538 -17.76 -4.24 24.46
CA ILE A 538 -17.61 -5.54 25.11
C ILE A 538 -18.77 -6.46 24.69
N ASP A 539 -19.99 -5.94 24.73
CA ASP A 539 -21.20 -6.68 24.33
C ASP A 539 -21.15 -7.06 22.85
N PHE A 540 -20.66 -6.17 21.98
CA PHE A 540 -20.41 -6.45 20.58
C PHE A 540 -19.42 -7.61 20.40
N MET A 541 -18.29 -7.60 21.11
CA MET A 541 -17.28 -8.67 21.01
C MET A 541 -17.82 -10.02 21.51
N ILE A 542 -18.61 -10.03 22.59
CA ILE A 542 -19.27 -11.24 23.09
C ILE A 542 -20.29 -11.76 22.06
N ALA A 543 -21.11 -10.87 21.49
CA ALA A 543 -22.09 -11.25 20.47
C ALA A 543 -21.40 -11.77 19.20
N ARG A 544 -20.30 -11.13 18.77
CA ARG A 544 -19.46 -11.56 17.65
C ARG A 544 -18.90 -12.96 17.90
N LYS A 545 -18.31 -13.22 19.07
CA LYS A 545 -17.82 -14.55 19.46
C LYS A 545 -18.92 -15.60 19.35
N ASN A 546 -20.08 -15.36 19.98
CA ASN A 546 -21.17 -16.34 20.00
C ASN A 546 -21.68 -16.67 18.59
N ARG A 547 -21.86 -15.66 17.73
CA ARG A 547 -22.31 -15.85 16.34
C ARG A 547 -21.28 -16.60 15.50
N LEU A 548 -20.00 -16.26 15.63
CA LEU A 548 -18.92 -16.93 14.93
C LEU A 548 -18.74 -18.39 15.39
N SER A 549 -18.75 -18.64 16.70
CA SER A 549 -18.69 -20.00 17.25
C SER A 549 -19.84 -20.86 16.73
N ALA A 550 -21.06 -20.30 16.64
CA ALA A 550 -22.20 -20.99 16.06
C ALA A 550 -21.99 -21.31 14.56
N ALA A 551 -21.54 -20.32 13.78
CA ALA A 551 -21.26 -20.51 12.34
C ALA A 551 -20.18 -21.57 12.09
N VAL A 552 -19.05 -21.50 12.81
CA VAL A 552 -17.96 -22.49 12.71
C VAL A 552 -18.45 -23.87 13.15
N THR A 553 -19.29 -23.97 14.18
CA THR A 553 -19.85 -25.26 14.62
C THR A 553 -20.77 -25.88 13.55
N GLN A 554 -21.55 -25.04 12.87
CA GLN A 554 -22.51 -25.44 11.82
C GLN A 554 -21.87 -25.56 10.43
N SER A 555 -20.58 -25.26 10.29
CA SER A 555 -19.84 -25.38 9.03
C SER A 555 -19.87 -26.80 8.48
N GLN A 556 -19.84 -26.89 7.15
CA GLN A 556 -19.99 -28.13 6.39
C GLN A 556 -18.83 -28.30 5.40
N ILE A 557 -18.74 -29.49 4.82
CA ILE A 557 -17.89 -29.75 3.65
C ILE A 557 -18.76 -30.19 2.49
N ARG A 558 -18.50 -29.64 1.31
CA ARG A 558 -19.20 -29.94 0.07
C ARG A 558 -18.25 -30.63 -0.89
N LEU A 559 -18.68 -31.70 -1.55
CA LEU A 559 -17.92 -32.26 -2.67
C LEU A 559 -17.93 -31.28 -3.83
N ASP A 560 -16.75 -30.86 -4.27
CA ASP A 560 -16.61 -29.82 -5.30
C ASP A 560 -16.10 -30.41 -6.63
N ALA A 561 -15.03 -31.21 -6.57
CA ALA A 561 -14.47 -31.86 -7.75
C ALA A 561 -14.17 -33.34 -7.52
N VAL A 562 -14.27 -34.13 -8.59
CA VAL A 562 -14.04 -35.57 -8.64
C VAL A 562 -13.20 -35.92 -9.86
N ARG A 563 -12.16 -36.71 -9.64
CA ARG A 563 -11.37 -37.35 -10.69
C ARG A 563 -11.31 -38.86 -10.45
N LEU A 564 -11.92 -39.63 -11.34
CA LEU A 564 -11.80 -41.08 -11.36
C LEU A 564 -10.57 -41.48 -12.17
N ILE A 565 -9.71 -42.32 -11.58
CA ILE A 565 -8.43 -42.72 -12.13
C ILE A 565 -8.43 -44.25 -12.28
N LEU A 566 -8.29 -44.73 -13.50
CA LEU A 566 -8.12 -46.15 -13.80
C LEU A 566 -6.67 -46.43 -14.20
N VAL A 567 -6.05 -47.41 -13.56
CA VAL A 567 -4.69 -47.83 -13.92
C VAL A 567 -4.76 -48.84 -15.05
N ALA A 568 -4.07 -48.55 -16.16
CA ALA A 568 -3.97 -49.41 -17.35
C ALA A 568 -2.81 -50.40 -17.27
#